data_AF-N8NWR4-F1
#
_entry.id   AF-N8NWR4-F1
#
_cell.length_a   1.000
_cell.length_b   1.000
_cell.length_c   1.000
_cell.angle_alpha   90.00
_cell.angle_beta   90.00
_cell.angle_gamma   90.00
#
_symmetry.space_group_name_H-M   'P 1'
#
loop_
_entity.id
_entity.type
_entity.pdbx_description
1 polymer ?
#
loop_
_entity_poly.entity_id
_entity_poly.type
_entity_poly.pdbx_seq_one_letter_code
_entity_poly.pdbx_strand_id
1 'polypeptide(L)'
;NAQGQFTNKNAGQGKDVNVSGSLTGTDAGNYQVSTNSSAKANIAKAKAQVIGNNLTTTFNGQQQHVDGFTVKGLVNGETTSVLTGVTATGASATAEGTYSNIVSGEDQNYELMFTAGMLKIQAPLLIPPVTPEPPNQPNDSLWQGLLDDNYQRAIHFAPKQDKPKRSDDINIEIIGDGINMDGIHTFAGNF
;
A
#
# COMPACT_ATOMS: atom_id res chain seq x y z
N ASN A 1 41.86 43.53 -7.76
CA ASN A 1 40.87 42.43 -7.73
C ASN A 1 40.98 41.61 -9.01
N ALA A 2 40.88 40.28 -8.91
CA ALA A 2 40.86 39.39 -10.07
C ALA A 2 39.73 38.37 -9.90
N GLN A 3 39.10 37.98 -11.01
CA GLN A 3 38.02 37.00 -11.02
C GLN A 3 38.15 36.06 -12.22
N GLY A 4 37.67 34.84 -12.04
CA GLY A 4 37.54 33.84 -13.10
C GLY A 4 36.10 33.33 -13.14
N GLN A 5 35.54 33.18 -14.33
CA GLN A 5 34.18 32.71 -14.51
C GLN A 5 34.11 31.66 -15.62
N PHE A 6 33.55 30.48 -15.30
CA PHE A 6 33.20 29.51 -16.32
C PHE A 6 32.06 30.02 -17.21
N THR A 7 32.08 29.67 -18.48
CA THR A 7 31.05 30.06 -19.45
C THR A 7 29.69 29.39 -19.18
N ASN A 8 29.68 28.25 -18.49
CA ASN A 8 28.47 27.59 -18.01
C ASN A 8 28.75 26.71 -16.78
N LYS A 9 27.67 26.27 -16.12
CA LYS A 9 27.72 25.47 -14.89
C LYS A 9 28.01 23.98 -15.09
N ASN A 10 27.97 23.47 -16.32
CA ASN A 10 27.98 22.02 -16.55
C ASN A 10 29.36 21.40 -16.30
N ALA A 11 29.40 20.18 -15.78
CA ALA A 11 30.65 19.45 -15.59
C ALA A 11 31.38 19.23 -16.91
N GLY A 12 32.70 19.07 -16.83
CA GLY A 12 33.56 18.84 -17.99
C GLY A 12 35.02 19.20 -17.75
N GLN A 13 35.89 18.63 -18.57
CA GLN A 13 37.33 18.87 -18.53
C GLN A 13 37.74 19.97 -19.52
N GLY A 14 38.81 20.70 -19.24
CA GLY A 14 39.39 21.68 -20.15
C GLY A 14 38.44 22.82 -20.55
N LYS A 15 37.50 23.17 -19.66
CA LYS A 15 36.53 24.23 -19.88
C LYS A 15 37.19 25.60 -19.86
N ASP A 16 36.67 26.50 -20.70
CA ASP A 16 37.08 27.90 -20.70
C ASP A 16 36.63 28.63 -19.44
N VAL A 17 37.58 29.37 -18.87
CA VAL A 17 37.38 30.31 -17.77
C VAL A 17 37.76 31.69 -18.29
N ASN A 18 36.80 32.61 -18.33
CA ASN A 18 37.05 34.01 -18.65
C ASN A 18 37.67 34.67 -17.44
N VAL A 19 38.81 35.34 -17.63
CA VAL A 19 39.56 35.98 -16.55
C VAL A 19 39.54 37.49 -16.76
N SER A 20 39.20 38.21 -15.69
CA SER A 20 39.26 39.67 -15.67
C SER A 20 39.91 40.16 -14.37
N GLY A 21 40.53 41.34 -14.45
CA GLY A 21 41.18 41.97 -13.32
C GLY A 21 41.07 43.49 -13.37
N SER A 22 41.04 44.11 -12.20
CA SER A 22 41.02 45.55 -12.04
C SER A 22 41.95 45.98 -10.90
N LEU A 23 42.59 47.14 -11.07
CA LEU A 23 43.33 47.80 -10.00
C LEU A 23 42.38 48.66 -9.18
N THR A 24 42.71 48.79 -7.90
CA THR A 24 42.00 49.64 -6.94
C THR A 24 43.04 50.34 -6.08
N GLY A 25 42.71 51.53 -5.57
CA GLY A 25 43.62 52.33 -4.74
C GLY A 25 44.07 53.63 -5.42
N THR A 26 44.73 54.49 -4.66
CA THR A 26 45.06 55.87 -5.06
C THR A 26 45.92 55.94 -6.32
N ASP A 27 46.85 54.99 -6.46
CA ASP A 27 47.79 54.95 -7.57
C ASP A 27 47.36 54.02 -8.72
N ALA A 28 46.14 53.47 -8.69
CA ALA A 28 45.67 52.51 -9.70
C ALA A 28 45.77 53.03 -11.13
N GLY A 29 45.57 54.34 -11.33
CA GLY A 29 45.70 55.00 -12.64
C GLY A 29 47.14 55.08 -13.17
N ASN A 30 48.15 54.88 -12.32
CA ASN A 30 49.56 54.88 -12.72
C ASN A 30 49.99 53.58 -13.40
N TYR A 31 49.11 52.56 -13.44
CA TYR A 31 49.43 51.23 -13.93
C TYR A 31 48.35 50.72 -14.88
N GLN A 32 48.74 49.88 -15.83
CA GLN A 32 47.82 49.12 -16.67
C GLN A 32 47.80 47.66 -16.20
N VAL A 33 46.61 47.08 -16.11
CA VAL A 33 46.46 45.64 -15.91
C VAL A 33 46.39 44.93 -17.25
N SER A 34 47.29 43.98 -17.43
CA SER A 34 47.23 42.98 -18.49
C SER A 34 46.91 41.63 -17.84
N THR A 35 45.81 41.01 -18.23
CA THR A 35 45.44 39.64 -17.81
C THR A 35 45.49 38.71 -19.01
N ASN A 36 45.75 37.43 -18.76
CA ASN A 36 45.33 36.39 -19.69
C ASN A 36 43.80 36.45 -19.80
N SER A 37 43.24 36.68 -20.99
CA SER A 37 41.80 36.83 -21.15
C SER A 37 41.03 35.52 -20.89
N SER A 38 41.71 34.38 -21.03
CA SER A 38 41.16 33.05 -20.73
C SER A 38 42.15 32.13 -20.02
N ALA A 39 41.61 31.14 -19.34
CA ALA A 39 42.31 30.00 -18.76
C ALA A 39 41.49 28.71 -19.00
N LYS A 40 42.10 27.54 -18.75
CA LYS A 40 41.42 26.25 -18.80
C LYS A 40 41.34 25.65 -17.40
N ALA A 41 40.18 25.12 -17.04
CA ALA A 41 39.97 24.41 -15.79
C ALA A 41 38.92 23.30 -15.94
N ASN A 42 38.84 22.43 -14.94
CA ASN A 42 37.90 21.32 -14.92
C ASN A 42 36.74 21.62 -13.94
N ILE A 43 35.53 21.20 -14.29
CA ILE A 43 34.41 21.08 -13.36
C ILE A 43 34.14 19.58 -13.20
N ALA A 44 34.40 19.05 -12.00
CA ALA A 44 34.09 17.67 -11.68
C ALA A 44 32.57 17.45 -11.59
N LYS A 45 32.11 16.23 -11.89
CA LYS A 45 30.72 15.86 -11.66
C LYS A 45 30.41 15.86 -10.16
N ALA A 46 29.20 16.29 -9.81
CA ALA A 46 28.68 16.13 -8.45
C ALA A 46 28.20 14.67 -8.25
N LYS A 47 28.21 14.17 -7.02
CA LYS A 47 27.72 12.81 -6.74
C LYS A 47 26.25 12.84 -6.37
N ALA A 48 25.44 11.98 -6.98
CA ALA A 48 24.05 11.79 -6.60
C ALA A 48 23.69 10.31 -6.51
N GLN A 49 22.82 9.97 -5.55
CA GLN A 49 22.31 8.62 -5.37
C GLN A 49 20.88 8.56 -5.90
N VAL A 50 20.64 7.71 -6.89
CA VAL A 50 19.33 7.42 -7.46
C VAL A 50 18.82 6.12 -6.84
N ILE A 51 17.61 6.18 -6.28
CA ILE A 51 17.00 5.06 -5.55
C ILE A 51 15.66 4.75 -6.19
N GLY A 52 15.49 3.53 -6.70
CA GLY A 52 14.19 3.06 -7.19
C GLY A 52 13.14 3.16 -6.08
N ASN A 53 11.92 3.55 -6.45
CA ASN A 53 10.83 3.66 -5.47
C ASN A 53 10.49 2.30 -4.88
N ASN A 54 10.08 2.31 -3.62
CA ASN A 54 9.65 1.13 -2.88
C ASN A 54 8.16 1.20 -2.60
N LEU A 55 7.47 0.07 -2.73
CA LEU A 55 6.07 -0.09 -2.36
C LEU A 55 5.90 -1.43 -1.64
N THR A 56 5.16 -1.44 -0.54
CA THR A 56 4.76 -2.66 0.15
C THR A 56 3.25 -2.67 0.29
N THR A 57 2.66 -3.81 -0.03
CA THR A 57 1.22 -3.98 -0.23
C THR A 57 0.81 -5.38 0.21
N THR A 58 -0.50 -5.59 0.41
CA THR A 58 -1.06 -6.89 0.75
C THR A 58 -1.69 -7.53 -0.48
N PHE A 59 -1.49 -8.84 -0.67
CA PHE A 59 -2.11 -9.60 -1.76
C PHE A 59 -3.63 -9.47 -1.71
N ASN A 60 -4.22 -9.03 -2.82
CA ASN A 60 -5.66 -8.80 -2.97
C ASN A 60 -6.22 -9.35 -4.29
N GLY A 61 -5.44 -10.21 -4.98
CA GLY A 61 -5.81 -10.78 -6.28
C GLY A 61 -5.80 -9.79 -7.46
N GLN A 62 -5.38 -8.54 -7.27
CA GLN A 62 -5.23 -7.53 -8.32
C GLN A 62 -3.76 -7.27 -8.65
N GLN A 63 -3.48 -6.75 -9.85
CA GLN A 63 -2.13 -6.31 -10.20
C GLN A 63 -1.75 -5.08 -9.38
N GLN A 64 -0.54 -5.09 -8.84
CA GLN A 64 0.05 -4.03 -8.05
C GLN A 64 1.32 -3.56 -8.74
N HIS A 65 1.67 -2.30 -8.53
CA HIS A 65 2.69 -1.65 -9.32
C HIS A 65 3.42 -0.56 -8.53
N VAL A 66 4.73 -0.47 -8.73
CA VAL A 66 5.58 0.64 -8.27
C VAL A 66 6.37 1.19 -9.45
N ASP A 67 6.56 2.50 -9.46
CA ASP A 67 7.14 3.22 -10.58
C ASP A 67 8.07 4.33 -10.11
N GLY A 68 8.97 4.74 -11.00
CA GLY A 68 9.84 5.89 -10.80
C GLY A 68 10.92 5.69 -9.74
N PHE A 69 11.55 6.81 -9.37
CA PHE A 69 12.69 6.86 -8.45
C PHE A 69 12.72 8.15 -7.65
N THR A 70 13.53 8.15 -6.60
CA THR A 70 13.95 9.34 -5.85
C THR A 70 15.45 9.55 -6.01
N VAL A 71 15.91 10.77 -5.73
CA VAL A 71 17.34 11.10 -5.79
C VAL A 71 17.76 11.92 -4.57
N LYS A 72 18.98 11.66 -4.10
CA LYS A 72 19.67 12.44 -3.06
C LYS A 72 20.99 12.96 -3.62
N GLY A 73 21.44 14.12 -3.12
CA GLY A 73 22.72 14.70 -3.51
C GLY A 73 22.66 15.65 -4.71
N LEU A 74 21.47 16.03 -5.17
CA LEU A 74 21.33 17.14 -6.11
C LEU A 74 21.75 18.45 -5.44
N VAL A 75 22.37 19.33 -6.23
CA VAL A 75 22.90 20.61 -5.75
C VAL A 75 21.99 21.78 -6.17
N ASN A 76 22.17 22.93 -5.53
CA ASN A 76 21.53 24.20 -5.92
C ASN A 76 19.99 24.14 -6.03
N GLY A 77 19.34 23.32 -5.19
CA GLY A 77 17.88 23.17 -5.17
C GLY A 77 17.30 22.45 -6.39
N GLU A 78 18.14 21.80 -7.21
CA GLU A 78 17.68 21.00 -8.35
C GLU A 78 16.83 19.81 -7.88
N THR A 79 15.92 19.36 -8.75
CA THR A 79 15.01 18.24 -8.51
C THR A 79 15.29 17.11 -9.50
N THR A 80 14.61 15.96 -9.36
CA THR A 80 14.73 14.81 -10.28
C THR A 80 14.57 15.17 -11.76
N SER A 81 13.89 16.28 -12.07
CA SER A 81 13.70 16.78 -13.43
C SER A 81 14.99 17.05 -14.19
N VAL A 82 16.13 17.27 -13.53
CA VAL A 82 17.41 17.50 -14.22
C VAL A 82 18.03 16.20 -14.76
N LEU A 83 17.63 15.04 -14.21
CA LEU A 83 18.18 13.74 -14.57
C LEU A 83 17.39 13.09 -15.71
N THR A 84 17.34 13.75 -16.86
CA THR A 84 16.52 13.31 -18.02
C THR A 84 17.01 12.01 -18.65
N GLY A 85 18.27 11.61 -18.40
CA GLY A 85 18.87 10.37 -18.87
C GLY A 85 18.70 9.17 -17.91
N VAL A 86 17.94 9.33 -16.81
CA VAL A 86 17.74 8.29 -15.80
C VAL A 86 16.36 7.67 -15.93
N THR A 87 16.31 6.34 -15.87
CA THR A 87 15.07 5.55 -15.97
C THR A 87 14.93 4.60 -14.79
N ALA A 88 13.67 4.24 -14.50
CA ALA A 88 13.29 3.18 -13.59
C ALA A 88 12.50 2.14 -14.40
N THR A 89 12.76 0.85 -14.20
CA THR A 89 12.01 -0.22 -14.87
C THR A 89 10.57 -0.32 -14.37
N GLY A 90 10.30 0.22 -13.17
CA GLY A 90 9.11 -0.11 -12.41
C GLY A 90 9.12 -1.58 -11.98
N ALA A 91 8.05 -1.99 -11.31
CA ALA A 91 7.74 -3.40 -11.09
C ALA A 91 6.23 -3.60 -11.02
N SER A 92 5.71 -4.58 -11.76
CA SER A 92 4.29 -4.96 -11.79
C SER A 92 4.14 -6.44 -11.47
N ALA A 93 3.28 -6.77 -10.50
CA ALA A 93 3.01 -8.15 -10.13
C ALA A 93 1.63 -8.32 -9.47
N THR A 94 1.10 -9.54 -9.53
CA THR A 94 -0.15 -9.90 -8.85
C THR A 94 0.09 -10.88 -7.70
N ALA A 95 1.09 -11.75 -7.80
CA ALA A 95 1.38 -12.77 -6.80
C ALA A 95 2.23 -12.22 -5.63
N GLU A 96 2.18 -12.91 -4.50
CA GLU A 96 3.07 -12.63 -3.38
C GLU A 96 4.54 -12.76 -3.79
N GLY A 97 5.38 -11.86 -3.27
CA GLY A 97 6.80 -11.84 -3.59
C GLY A 97 7.44 -10.47 -3.49
N THR A 98 8.71 -10.42 -3.88
CA THR A 98 9.50 -9.18 -3.99
C THR A 98 9.97 -9.02 -5.42
N TYR A 99 9.66 -7.88 -6.02
CA TYR A 99 9.95 -7.58 -7.42
C TYR A 99 10.78 -6.30 -7.50
N SER A 100 11.89 -6.34 -8.24
CA SER A 100 12.84 -5.23 -8.30
C SER A 100 12.35 -4.10 -9.20
N ASN A 101 12.43 -2.86 -8.68
CA ASN A 101 12.37 -1.64 -9.47
C ASN A 101 13.80 -1.14 -9.68
N ILE A 102 14.38 -1.49 -10.83
CA ILE A 102 15.79 -1.22 -11.13
C ILE A 102 15.90 0.17 -11.75
N VAL A 103 16.86 0.96 -11.26
CA VAL A 103 17.18 2.29 -11.79
C VAL A 103 18.52 2.28 -12.50
N SER A 104 18.62 3.00 -13.62
CA SER A 104 19.85 3.10 -14.41
C SER A 104 19.85 4.38 -15.26
N GLY A 105 21.01 4.75 -15.79
CA GLY A 105 21.15 5.88 -16.69
C GLY A 105 22.45 6.64 -16.47
N GLU A 106 22.55 7.79 -17.12
CA GLU A 106 23.70 8.69 -17.01
C GLU A 106 23.24 10.14 -16.95
N ASP A 107 24.13 11.00 -16.46
CA ASP A 107 23.94 12.45 -16.47
C ASP A 107 25.26 13.16 -16.79
N GLN A 108 25.17 14.34 -17.41
CA GLN A 108 26.35 15.14 -17.76
C GLN A 108 27.04 15.71 -16.51
N ASN A 109 26.26 16.14 -15.54
CA ASN A 109 26.70 16.91 -14.38
C ASN A 109 26.86 16.04 -13.13
N TYR A 110 26.19 14.88 -13.09
CA TYR A 110 26.21 13.98 -11.96
C TYR A 110 26.89 12.65 -12.25
N GLU A 111 27.75 12.23 -11.32
CA GLU A 111 28.20 10.86 -11.16
C GLU A 111 27.14 10.12 -10.34
N LEU A 112 26.40 9.24 -11.01
CA LEU A 112 25.22 8.58 -10.45
C LEU A 112 25.57 7.24 -9.83
N MET A 113 25.12 7.05 -8.59
CA MET A 113 25.12 5.75 -7.91
C MET A 113 23.69 5.23 -7.83
N PHE A 114 23.49 3.97 -8.16
CA PHE A 114 22.16 3.38 -8.26
C PHE A 114 21.89 2.40 -7.12
N THR A 115 20.68 2.46 -6.58
CA THR A 115 20.14 1.48 -5.63
C THR A 115 18.75 1.07 -6.10
N ALA A 116 18.56 -0.22 -6.35
CA ALA A 116 17.25 -0.72 -6.76
C ALA A 116 16.22 -0.54 -5.63
N GLY A 117 14.99 -0.19 -6.01
CA GLY A 117 13.83 -0.28 -5.14
C GLY A 117 13.10 -1.61 -5.33
N MET A 118 11.95 -1.76 -4.67
CA MET A 118 11.14 -2.97 -4.81
C MET A 118 9.63 -2.74 -4.64
N LEU A 119 8.85 -3.55 -5.33
CA LEU A 119 7.47 -3.87 -4.98
C LEU A 119 7.46 -5.14 -4.12
N LYS A 120 6.90 -5.08 -2.92
CA LYS A 120 6.73 -6.22 -2.02
C LYS A 120 5.25 -6.50 -1.80
N ILE A 121 4.77 -7.62 -2.32
CA ILE A 121 3.39 -8.10 -2.14
C ILE A 121 3.41 -9.16 -1.04
N GLN A 122 2.81 -8.82 0.11
CA GLN A 122 2.80 -9.65 1.31
C GLN A 122 1.49 -10.44 1.44
N ALA A 123 1.56 -11.60 2.09
CA ALA A 123 0.37 -12.34 2.47
C ALA A 123 -0.60 -11.49 3.32
N PRO A 124 -1.92 -11.71 3.22
CA PRO A 124 -2.90 -11.10 4.10
C PRO A 124 -2.60 -11.41 5.57
N LEU A 125 -2.81 -10.43 6.44
CA LEU A 125 -2.80 -10.69 7.87
C LEU A 125 -3.94 -11.67 8.17
N LEU A 126 -3.61 -12.87 8.64
CA LEU A 126 -4.60 -13.79 9.17
C LEU A 126 -5.12 -13.20 10.49
N ILE A 127 -6.38 -12.76 10.52
CA ILE A 127 -7.05 -12.47 11.78
C ILE A 127 -7.28 -13.84 12.43
N PRO A 128 -6.68 -14.15 13.60
CA PRO A 128 -6.99 -15.39 14.28
C PRO A 128 -8.50 -15.46 14.52
N PRO A 129 -9.14 -16.62 14.36
CA PRO A 129 -10.56 -16.76 14.66
C PRO A 129 -10.78 -16.28 16.10
N VAL A 130 -11.71 -15.35 16.29
CA VAL A 130 -12.15 -14.95 17.63
C VAL A 130 -12.58 -16.24 18.32
N THR A 131 -11.88 -16.66 19.37
CA THR A 131 -12.35 -17.79 20.16
C THR A 131 -13.68 -17.33 20.76
N PRO A 132 -14.82 -17.99 20.48
CA PRO A 132 -16.08 -17.59 21.08
C PRO A 132 -15.90 -17.58 22.59
N GLU A 133 -16.22 -16.48 23.25
CA GLU A 133 -16.31 -16.45 24.70
C GLU A 133 -17.33 -17.53 25.11
N PRO A 134 -16.96 -18.48 25.99
CA PRO A 134 -17.91 -19.45 26.51
C PRO A 134 -19.15 -18.70 27.03
N PRO A 135 -20.37 -19.19 26.80
CA PRO A 135 -21.55 -18.55 27.36
C PRO A 135 -21.35 -18.41 28.86
N ASN A 136 -21.54 -17.19 29.39
CA ASN A 136 -21.54 -16.95 30.83
C ASN A 136 -22.49 -17.97 31.46
N GLN A 137 -21.92 -18.93 32.20
CA GLN A 137 -22.71 -19.88 32.95
C GLN A 137 -23.50 -19.08 34.00
N PRO A 138 -24.81 -19.33 34.16
CA PRO A 138 -25.56 -18.73 35.26
C PRO A 138 -24.83 -18.99 36.58
N ASN A 139 -24.79 -18.00 37.47
CA ASN A 139 -24.25 -18.21 38.80
C ASN A 139 -25.14 -19.22 39.55
N ASP A 140 -24.67 -20.45 39.73
CA ASP A 140 -25.39 -21.51 40.44
C ASP A 140 -25.74 -21.14 41.89
N SER A 141 -25.04 -20.17 42.48
CA SER A 141 -25.34 -19.64 43.81
C SER A 141 -26.71 -18.95 43.89
N LEU A 142 -27.22 -18.41 42.77
CA LEU A 142 -28.56 -17.84 42.71
C LEU A 142 -29.66 -18.92 42.78
N TRP A 143 -29.37 -20.13 42.31
CA TRP A 143 -30.32 -21.25 42.38
C TRP A 143 -30.36 -21.89 43.76
N GLN A 144 -29.23 -21.94 44.47
CA GLN A 144 -29.17 -22.51 45.81
C GLN A 144 -30.02 -21.73 46.83
N GLY A 145 -30.02 -20.40 46.75
CA GLY A 145 -30.83 -19.56 47.65
C GLY A 145 -32.35 -19.64 47.42
N LEU A 146 -32.80 -20.09 46.23
CA LEU A 146 -34.22 -20.29 45.91
C LEU A 146 -34.78 -21.63 46.43
N LEU A 147 -33.90 -22.59 46.74
CA LEU A 147 -34.26 -23.94 47.21
C LEU A 147 -34.40 -24.02 48.73
N ASP A 148 -33.78 -23.10 49.48
CA ASP A 148 -33.77 -23.09 50.96
C ASP A 148 -34.98 -22.35 51.57
N ASP A 149 -35.81 -21.70 50.74
CA ASP A 149 -37.07 -21.10 51.18
C ASP A 149 -38.17 -22.18 51.25
N ASN A 150 -38.57 -22.53 52.48
CA ASN A 150 -39.67 -23.46 52.80
C ASN A 150 -41.08 -23.01 52.32
N TYR A 151 -41.17 -22.06 51.38
CA TYR A 151 -42.39 -21.60 50.74
C TYR A 151 -42.25 -21.47 49.22
N GLN A 152 -41.82 -22.53 48.53
CA GLN A 152 -42.01 -22.65 47.08
C GLN A 152 -43.28 -23.46 46.76
N ARG A 153 -44.42 -22.78 46.72
CA ARG A 153 -45.59 -23.22 45.95
C ARG A 153 -46.16 -22.02 45.21
N ALA A 154 -45.66 -21.77 43.99
CA ALA A 154 -46.47 -21.41 42.83
C ALA A 154 -45.58 -20.93 41.66
N ILE A 155 -44.94 -21.88 40.98
CA ILE A 155 -45.07 -21.88 39.53
C ILE A 155 -45.80 -23.18 39.21
N HIS A 156 -47.13 -23.11 39.26
CA HIS A 156 -47.94 -24.07 38.52
C HIS A 156 -47.51 -23.90 37.07
N PHE A 157 -46.73 -24.84 36.55
CA PHE A 157 -46.84 -25.13 35.14
C PHE A 157 -48.27 -25.64 34.98
N ALA A 158 -49.16 -24.79 34.46
CA ALA A 158 -50.37 -25.31 33.85
C ALA A 158 -49.93 -26.48 32.98
N PRO A 159 -50.59 -27.67 33.05
CA PRO A 159 -50.27 -28.72 32.10
C PRO A 159 -50.28 -28.06 30.73
N LYS A 160 -49.17 -28.19 30.01
CA LYS A 160 -49.05 -27.67 28.66
C LYS A 160 -50.31 -28.15 27.96
N GLN A 161 -51.20 -27.24 27.59
CA GLN A 161 -52.27 -27.62 26.68
C GLN A 161 -51.51 -28.04 25.44
N ASP A 162 -51.41 -29.35 25.24
CA ASP A 162 -51.10 -29.91 23.94
C ASP A 162 -52.25 -29.46 23.06
N LYS A 163 -52.12 -28.26 22.50
CA LYS A 163 -52.85 -27.92 21.30
C LYS A 163 -52.43 -29.03 20.33
N PRO A 164 -53.37 -29.89 19.88
CA PRO A 164 -53.03 -30.78 18.79
C PRO A 164 -52.44 -29.88 17.71
N LYS A 165 -51.29 -30.29 17.14
CA LYS A 165 -50.83 -29.66 15.91
C LYS A 165 -52.04 -29.69 15.00
N ARG A 166 -52.58 -28.51 14.68
CA ARG A 166 -53.59 -28.41 13.63
C ARG A 166 -52.83 -28.84 12.39
N SER A 167 -52.99 -30.11 12.04
CA SER A 167 -52.79 -30.54 10.67
C SER A 167 -53.76 -29.65 9.91
N ASP A 168 -53.23 -28.73 9.11
CA ASP A 168 -54.11 -28.09 8.14
C ASP A 168 -54.61 -29.24 7.27
N ASP A 169 -55.91 -29.52 7.30
CA ASP A 169 -56.52 -30.49 6.42
C ASP A 169 -56.25 -30.02 4.98
N ILE A 170 -55.32 -30.69 4.30
CA ILE A 170 -55.07 -30.44 2.88
C ILE A 170 -56.18 -31.18 2.12
N ASN A 171 -57.26 -30.47 1.81
CA ASN A 171 -58.25 -30.96 0.85
C ASN A 171 -57.68 -30.80 -0.56
N ILE A 172 -57.35 -31.93 -1.20
CA ILE A 172 -57.00 -31.97 -2.61
C ILE A 172 -58.26 -32.36 -3.37
N GLU A 173 -58.90 -31.40 -4.04
CA GLU A 173 -60.02 -31.66 -4.94
C GLU A 173 -59.47 -31.98 -6.34
N ILE A 174 -59.74 -33.20 -6.82
CA ILE A 174 -59.35 -33.63 -8.16
C ILE A 174 -60.60 -33.51 -9.05
N ILE A 175 -60.65 -32.48 -9.90
CA ILE A 175 -61.74 -32.31 -10.89
C ILE A 175 -61.18 -32.59 -12.28
N GLY A 176 -61.70 -33.62 -12.93
CA GLY A 176 -61.41 -33.90 -14.33
C GLY A 176 -62.31 -35.00 -14.88
N ASP A 177 -62.98 -34.72 -15.99
CA ASP A 177 -63.66 -35.74 -16.78
C ASP A 177 -62.60 -36.66 -17.43
N GLY A 178 -62.47 -37.89 -16.91
CA GLY A 178 -61.61 -38.92 -17.51
C GLY A 178 -60.48 -39.46 -16.63
N ILE A 179 -60.40 -39.11 -15.34
CA ILE A 179 -59.41 -39.68 -14.42
C ILE A 179 -59.95 -41.01 -13.85
N ASN A 180 -59.23 -42.12 -14.07
CA ASN A 180 -59.56 -43.42 -13.50
C ASN A 180 -59.20 -43.43 -12.00
N MET A 181 -60.21 -43.64 -11.15
CA MET A 181 -60.08 -43.58 -9.68
C MET A 181 -59.96 -44.96 -9.01
N ASP A 182 -59.98 -46.06 -9.76
CA ASP A 182 -59.79 -47.40 -9.19
C ASP A 182 -58.34 -47.56 -8.72
N GLY A 183 -58.14 -47.66 -7.39
CA GLY A 183 -56.84 -47.84 -6.74
C GLY A 183 -56.43 -46.76 -5.74
N ILE A 184 -57.25 -45.72 -5.54
CA ILE A 184 -57.00 -44.74 -4.48
C ILE A 184 -57.44 -45.32 -3.14
N HIS A 185 -56.48 -45.60 -2.27
CA HIS A 185 -56.71 -46.03 -0.89
C HIS A 185 -56.43 -44.89 0.08
N THR A 186 -57.44 -44.50 0.87
CA THR A 186 -57.27 -43.54 1.96
C THR A 186 -56.74 -44.28 3.19
N PHE A 187 -55.50 -44.03 3.60
CA PHE A 187 -54.96 -44.55 4.85
C PHE A 187 -55.27 -43.58 5.99
N ALA A 188 -56.31 -43.86 6.77
CA ALA A 188 -56.57 -43.16 8.02
C ALA A 188 -55.67 -43.76 9.12
N GLY A 189 -54.51 -43.15 9.35
CA GLY A 189 -53.66 -43.46 10.50
C GLY A 189 -53.96 -42.54 11.67
N ASN A 190 -54.23 -43.11 12.85
CA ASN A 190 -54.19 -42.36 14.10
C ASN A 190 -52.71 -42.15 14.46
N PHE A 191 -52.18 -40.96 14.21
CA PHE A 191 -50.85 -40.53 14.64
C PHE A 191 -50.85 -40.06 16.09
#